data_AF-A0A0Q8AGH2-F1
#
_entry.id   AF-A0A0Q8AGH2-F1
#
_cell.length_a   1.000
_cell.length_b   1.000
_cell.length_c   1.000
_cell.angle_alpha   90.00
_cell.angle_beta   90.00
_cell.angle_gamma   90.00
#
_symmetry.space_group_name_H-M   'P 1'
#
loop_
_entity.id
_entity.type
_entity.pdbx_description
1 polymer ?
#
loop_
_entity_poly.entity_id
_entity_poly.type
_entity_poly.pdbx_seq_one_letter_code
_entity_poly.pdbx_strand_id
1 'polypeptide(L)' 'MTTNVTVYIGSMDANYAKFRFTDPAEWERVRAQIASAMDAGKGLIEFSRKGDKVVYVYSPFLAISWIESGA' A
#
# COMPACT_ATOMS: atom_id res chain seq x y z
N MET A 1 -6.03 -1.29 -16.88
CA MET A 1 -5.53 -1.06 -15.51
C MET A 1 -5.65 -2.37 -14.75
N THR A 2 -4.55 -2.85 -14.18
CA THR A 2 -4.48 -4.15 -13.52
C THR A 2 -5.45 -4.19 -12.33
N THR A 3 -6.33 -5.20 -12.31
CA THR A 3 -7.45 -5.31 -11.36
C THR A 3 -7.13 -6.16 -10.14
N ASN A 4 -5.88 -6.55 -9.95
CA ASN A 4 -5.48 -7.40 -8.84
C ASN A 4 -4.08 -7.03 -8.38
N VAL A 5 -4.02 -6.17 -7.36
CA VAL A 5 -2.76 -5.70 -6.79
C VAL A 5 -2.64 -6.18 -5.35
N THR A 6 -1.47 -6.69 -4.99
CA THR A 6 -1.15 -7.03 -3.61
C THR A 6 -0.06 -6.10 -3.11
N VAL A 7 -0.40 -5.29 -2.09
CA VAL A 7 0.54 -4.40 -1.40
C VAL A 7 1.02 -5.07 -0.13
N TYR A 8 2.28 -4.82 0.17
CA TYR A 8 2.99 -5.35 1.30
C TYR A 8 3.70 -4.24 2.06
N ILE A 9 3.59 -4.27 3.39
CA ILE A 9 4.17 -3.26 4.27
C ILE A 9 4.92 -3.94 5.41
N GLY A 10 6.16 -3.53 5.65
CA GLY A 10 7.00 -4.01 6.75
C GLY A 10 8.20 -4.85 6.30
N SER A 11 9.03 -5.28 7.26
CA SER A 11 10.16 -6.17 6.98
C SER A 11 9.69 -7.60 6.74
N MET A 12 10.37 -8.30 5.82
CA MET A 12 10.03 -9.67 5.41
C MET A 12 10.02 -10.67 6.58
N ASP A 13 10.72 -10.39 7.68
CA ASP A 13 11.02 -11.39 8.71
C ASP A 13 10.03 -11.47 9.89
N ALA A 14 9.14 -10.48 10.11
CA ALA A 14 8.26 -10.54 11.30
C ALA A 14 6.92 -9.78 11.23
N ASN A 15 6.77 -8.71 10.46
CA ASN A 15 5.58 -7.84 10.55
C ASN A 15 5.08 -7.40 9.16
N TYR A 16 4.74 -8.40 8.36
CA TYR A 16 4.31 -8.19 6.98
C TYR A 16 2.79 -8.01 6.89
N ALA A 17 2.33 -6.77 6.74
CA ALA A 17 0.93 -6.50 6.45
C ALA A 17 0.67 -6.67 4.95
N LYS A 18 -0.37 -7.44 4.60
CA LYS A 18 -0.77 -7.75 3.22
C LYS A 18 -2.15 -7.18 2.92
N PHE A 19 -2.24 -6.39 1.85
CA PHE A 19 -3.49 -5.79 1.36
C PHE A 19 -3.71 -6.21 -0.09
N ARG A 20 -4.91 -6.68 -0.40
CA ARG A 20 -5.29 -7.06 -1.76
C ARG A 20 -6.34 -6.07 -2.27
N PHE A 21 -6.08 -5.47 -3.41
CA PHE A 21 -6.96 -4.56 -4.11
C PHE A 21 -7.51 -5.24 -5.35
N THR A 22 -8.84 -5.28 -5.43
CA THR A 22 -9.56 -5.73 -6.62
C THR A 22 -10.33 -4.61 -7.32
N ASP A 23 -10.47 -3.46 -6.66
CA ASP A 23 -11.04 -2.23 -7.22
C ASP A 23 -9.91 -1.32 -7.73
N PRO A 24 -9.86 -1.02 -9.05
CA PRO A 24 -8.88 -0.10 -9.62
C PRO A 24 -8.90 1.30 -9.03
N ALA A 25 -10.08 1.82 -8.66
CA ALA A 25 -10.21 3.16 -8.10
C ALA A 25 -9.66 3.23 -6.67
N GLU A 26 -9.87 2.17 -5.88
CA GLU A 26 -9.27 2.04 -4.56
C GLU A 26 -7.75 1.92 -4.65
N TRP A 27 -7.24 1.08 -5.57
CA TRP A 27 -5.81 0.95 -5.81
C TRP A 27 -5.16 2.29 -6.18
N GLU A 28 -5.73 3.03 -7.13
CA GLU A 28 -5.14 4.29 -7.59
C GLU A 28 -5.03 5.33 -6.46
N ARG A 29 -6.02 5.39 -5.57
CA ARG A 29 -5.96 6.27 -4.39
C ARG A 29 -4.84 5.90 -3.43
N VAL A 30 -4.62 4.61 -3.19
CA VAL A 30 -3.55 4.13 -2.31
C VAL A 30 -2.18 4.33 -2.96
N ARG A 31 -2.07 4.03 -4.26
CA ARG A 31 -0.87 4.22 -5.05
C ARG A 31 -0.41 5.68 -5.05
N ALA A 32 -1.34 6.63 -5.21
CA ALA A 32 -1.05 8.05 -5.15
C ALA A 32 -0.50 8.49 -3.77
N GLN A 33 -1.06 7.95 -2.68
CA GLN A 33 -0.56 8.21 -1.32
C GLN A 33 0.85 7.66 -1.12
N ILE A 34 1.11 6.44 -1.60
CA ILE A 34 2.45 5.82 -1.54
C ILE A 34 3.47 6.69 -2.29
N ALA A 35 3.17 7.05 -3.54
CA ALA A 35 4.07 7.87 -4.36
C ALA A 35 4.35 9.23 -3.70
N SER A 36 3.30 9.91 -3.22
CA SER A 36 3.46 11.19 -2.53
C SER A 36 4.30 11.08 -1.25
N ALA A 37 4.14 9.99 -0.49
CA ALA A 37 4.92 9.75 0.72
C ALA A 37 6.39 9.43 0.42
N MET A 38 6.65 8.72 -0.69
CA MET A 38 8.00 8.44 -1.18
C MET A 38 8.71 9.73 -1.61
N ASP A 39 8.05 10.57 -2.40
CA ASP A 39 8.62 11.85 -2.87
C ASP A 39 8.94 12.81 -1.71
N ALA A 40 8.09 12.81 -0.67
CA ALA A 40 8.30 13.63 0.52
C ALA A 40 9.30 13.00 1.54
N GLY A 41 9.74 11.76 1.33
CA GLY A 41 10.58 10.98 2.26
C GLY A 41 9.87 10.54 3.55
N LYS A 42 8.59 10.88 3.71
CA LYS A 42 7.70 10.49 4.80
C LYS A 42 6.25 10.76 4.40
N GLY A 43 5.30 10.05 4.98
CA GLY A 43 3.89 10.34 4.75
C GLY A 43 2.96 9.36 5.45
N LEU A 44 1.66 9.58 5.31
CA LEU A 44 0.64 8.65 5.77
C LEU A 44 0.05 7.93 4.57
N ILE A 45 -0.19 6.64 4.73
CA ILE A 45 -0.87 5.81 3.73
C ILE A 45 -2.03 5.11 4.42
N GLU A 46 -3.21 5.28 3.83
CA GLU A 46 -4.47 4.83 4.38
C GLU A 46 -4.99 3.64 3.60
N PHE A 47 -5.38 2.59 4.32
CA PHE A 47 -5.93 1.35 3.76
C PHE A 47 -7.31 1.10 4.35
N SER A 48 -8.27 0.75 3.51
CA SER A 48 -9.56 0.20 3.97
C SER A 48 -9.36 -1.26 4.37
N ARG A 49 -9.88 -1.67 5.53
CA ARG A 49 -9.80 -3.06 6.00
C ARG A 49 -11.07 -3.46 6.75
N LYS A 50 -11.92 -4.28 6.12
CA LYS A 50 -13.13 -4.85 6.75
C LYS A 50 -14.07 -3.81 7.42
N GLY A 51 -14.22 -2.63 6.79
CA GLY A 51 -15.02 -1.53 7.34
C GLY A 51 -14.25 -0.58 8.25
N ASP A 52 -13.03 -0.95 8.65
CA ASP A 52 -12.11 -0.08 9.37
C ASP A 52 -11.15 0.63 8.41
N LYS A 53 -10.46 1.64 8.95
CA LYS A 53 -9.37 2.35 8.30
C LYS A 53 -8.07 2.09 9.04
N VAL A 54 -7.07 1.56 8.33
CA VAL A 54 -5.71 1.35 8.85
C VAL A 54 -4.81 2.42 8.28
N VAL A 55 -4.02 3.08 9.12
CA VAL A 55 -3.09 4.13 8.71
C VAL A 55 -1.67 3.68 8.99
N TYR A 56 -0.81 3.75 7.98
CA TYR A 56 0.63 3.50 8.10
C TYR A 56 1.41 4.79 7.94
N VAL A 57 2.44 4.95 8.77
CA VAL A 57 3.43 6.02 8.60
C VAL A 57 4.54 5.49 7.70
N TYR A 58 4.58 5.96 6.46
CA TYR A 58 5.71 5.73 5.59
C TYR A 58 6.94 6.48 6.14
N SER A 59 8.05 5.75 6.22
CA SER A 59 9.37 6.26 6.52
C SER A 59 10.41 5.39 5.78
N PRO A 60 11.67 5.84 5.65
CA PRO A 60 12.71 5.06 4.98
C PRO A 60 12.95 3.66 5.58
N PHE A 61 12.51 3.43 6.82
CA PHE A 61 12.67 2.17 7.55
C PHE A 61 11.45 1.23 7.40
N LEU A 62 10.37 1.70 6.77
CA LEU A 62 9.18 0.90 6.49
C LEU A 62 9.16 0.55 5.01
N ALA A 63 9.62 -0.65 4.68
CA ALA A 63 9.55 -1.14 3.31
C ALA A 63 8.09 -1.27 2.85
N ILE A 64 7.79 -0.73 1.68
CA ILE A 64 6.53 -0.91 0.97
C ILE A 64 6.84 -1.45 -0.41
N SER A 65 6.17 -2.53 -0.79
CA SER A 65 6.27 -3.13 -2.12
C SER A 65 4.91 -3.62 -2.57
N TRP A 66 4.72 -3.79 -3.88
CA TRP A 66 3.48 -4.35 -4.40
C TRP A 66 3.72 -5.19 -5.65
N ILE A 67 2.79 -6.11 -5.89
CA ILE A 67 2.76 -6.98 -7.06
C ILE A 67 1.45 -6.72 -7.78
N GLU A 68 1.54 -6.37 -9.06
CA GLU A 68 0.39 -6.21 -9.96
C GLU A 68 0.24 -7.50 -10.77
N SER A 69 -0.94 -8.12 -10.73
CA SER A 69 -1.24 -9.35 -11.46
C SER A 69 -2.36 -9.11 -12.45
N GLY A 70 -2.03 -9.10 -13.74
CA GLY A 70 -2.98 -8.93 -14.84
C GLY A 70 -2.39 -8.07 -15.96
N ALA A 71 -2.14 -8.74 -17.09
CA ALA A 71 -1.77 -8.27 -18.43
C ALA A 71 -1.04 -6.93 -18.58
#